data_AF-A0A416F9G8-F1
#
_entry.id   AF-A0A416F9G8-F1
#
_cell.length_a   1.000
_cell.length_b   1.000
_cell.length_c   1.000
_cell.angle_alpha   90.00
_cell.angle_beta   90.00
_cell.angle_gamma   90.00
#
_symmetry.space_group_name_H-M   'P 1'
#
loop_
_entity.id
_entity.type
_entity.pdbx_description
1 polymer ?
#
loop_
_entity_poly.entity_id
_entity_poly.type
_entity_poly.pdbx_seq_one_letter_code
_entity_poly.pdbx_strand_id
1 'polypeptide(L)'
;MKKGRLIYADEDGTYYVTRKIDCDMRPVRTGGGMHIVNCFRHGGFRSVYEFDCFVVRFVQKQEKETVKNVSELTEIWSGSEELTEILKKLNAEEYCYLVNEGGPKLWSGGMLHPDTMLIICGQEPAEVIYRRMDASEPPVEETEFVNILETLRNEEKIPVPVKDHIIHLLELLMRDQGGEISYYVHDLDFGRNYEPGLLSDEMGKIDLSCSQSLYRELVQTRF
;
A
#
# COMPACT_ATOMS: atom_id res chain seq x y z
N MET A 1 -3.89 6.67 -21.43
CA MET A 1 -4.14 5.22 -21.59
C MET A 1 -4.97 4.77 -20.39
N LYS A 2 -5.97 3.91 -20.58
CA LYS A 2 -6.93 3.50 -19.53
C LYS A 2 -6.67 2.10 -18.96
N LYS A 3 -5.44 1.60 -19.08
CA LYS A 3 -5.08 0.27 -18.63
C LYS A 3 -3.61 0.22 -18.20
N GLY A 4 -3.28 -0.67 -17.28
CA GLY A 4 -1.89 -0.85 -16.84
C GLY A 4 -1.70 -1.99 -15.85
N ARG A 5 -0.48 -2.13 -15.36
CA ARG A 5 -0.06 -3.16 -14.40
C ARG A 5 0.82 -2.58 -13.30
N LEU A 6 0.88 -3.29 -12.18
CA LEU A 6 1.92 -3.09 -11.18
C LEU A 6 2.82 -4.33 -11.17
N ILE A 7 4.10 -4.10 -10.89
CA ILE A 7 5.10 -5.15 -10.71
C ILE A 7 5.81 -4.86 -9.39
N TYR A 8 5.88 -5.85 -8.51
CA TYR A 8 6.73 -5.83 -7.34
C TYR A 8 7.90 -6.79 -7.56
N ALA A 9 9.12 -6.28 -7.49
CA ALA A 9 10.34 -7.08 -7.53
C ALA A 9 10.90 -7.20 -6.11
N ASP A 10 10.88 -8.42 -5.57
CA ASP A 10 11.40 -8.71 -4.24
C ASP A 10 12.93 -8.81 -4.20
N GLU A 11 13.47 -9.01 -3.00
CA GLU A 11 14.92 -9.13 -2.76
C GLU A 11 15.55 -10.32 -3.47
N ASP A 12 14.80 -11.41 -3.66
CA ASP A 12 15.24 -12.63 -4.33
C ASP A 12 15.18 -12.52 -5.87
N GLY A 13 14.67 -11.41 -6.41
CA GLY A 13 14.50 -11.19 -7.84
C GLY A 13 13.27 -11.85 -8.44
N THR A 14 12.31 -12.26 -7.60
CA THR A 14 10.99 -12.72 -8.02
C THR A 14 10.11 -11.50 -8.34
N TYR A 15 9.36 -11.61 -9.44
CA TYR A 15 8.44 -10.55 -9.85
C TYR A 15 7.00 -10.99 -9.64
N TYR A 16 6.27 -10.20 -8.86
CA TYR A 16 4.83 -10.33 -8.64
C TYR A 16 4.15 -9.31 -9.54
N VAL A 17 3.47 -9.80 -10.57
CA VAL A 17 2.93 -8.98 -11.65
C VAL A 17 1.42 -9.03 -11.58
N THR A 18 0.76 -7.87 -11.55
CA THR A 18 -0.69 -7.86 -11.60
C THR A 18 -1.18 -8.27 -12.99
N ARG A 19 -2.39 -8.83 -13.06
CA ARG A 19 -3.19 -8.79 -14.28
C ARG A 19 -3.36 -7.34 -14.74
N LYS A 20 -3.85 -7.19 -15.97
CA LYS A 20 -4.20 -5.88 -16.50
C LYS A 20 -5.34 -5.27 -15.68
N ILE A 21 -5.14 -4.05 -15.21
CA ILE A 21 -6.12 -3.26 -14.45
C ILE A 21 -6.68 -2.17 -15.36
N ASP A 22 -8.01 -2.10 -15.46
CA ASP A 22 -8.76 -1.19 -16.31
C ASP A 22 -9.09 0.12 -15.57
N CYS A 23 -8.10 1.00 -15.43
CA CYS A 23 -8.30 2.34 -14.87
C CYS A 23 -7.40 3.42 -15.51
N ASP A 24 -7.60 4.69 -15.16
CA ASP A 24 -6.69 5.76 -15.62
C ASP A 24 -5.33 5.64 -14.93
N MET A 25 -4.40 4.99 -15.62
CA MET A 25 -3.04 4.70 -15.16
C MET A 25 -2.04 5.80 -15.51
N ARG A 26 -2.50 7.00 -15.90
CA ARG A 26 -1.59 8.13 -16.07
C ARG A 26 -1.21 8.70 -14.69
N PRO A 27 0.07 8.99 -14.42
CA PRO A 27 0.50 9.66 -13.20
C PRO A 27 0.24 11.18 -13.29
N VAL A 28 -1.00 11.59 -13.59
CA VAL A 28 -1.43 13.00 -13.64
C VAL A 28 -2.16 13.37 -12.35
N ARG A 29 -2.34 14.69 -12.08
CA ARG A 29 -2.86 15.27 -10.82
C ARG A 29 -3.98 14.48 -10.11
N THR A 30 -4.86 13.82 -10.85
CA THR A 30 -5.91 12.94 -10.31
C THR A 30 -5.99 11.69 -11.19
N GLY A 31 -5.88 10.49 -10.60
CA GLY A 31 -5.97 9.22 -11.33
C GLY A 31 -5.39 8.04 -10.55
N GLY A 32 -5.66 6.82 -11.01
CA GLY A 32 -5.14 5.59 -10.41
C GLY A 32 -3.61 5.55 -10.41
N GLY A 33 -3.00 6.02 -11.50
CA GLY A 33 -1.54 6.13 -11.60
C GLY A 33 -0.90 7.02 -10.53
N MET A 34 -1.52 8.17 -10.20
CA MET A 34 -1.03 9.04 -9.12
C MET A 34 -1.22 8.41 -7.74
N HIS A 35 -2.28 7.64 -7.53
CA HIS A 35 -2.50 6.92 -6.28
C HIS A 35 -1.40 5.88 -6.02
N ILE A 36 -1.00 5.14 -7.06
CA ILE A 36 0.11 4.16 -7.00
C ILE A 36 1.43 4.88 -6.67
N VAL A 37 1.75 5.96 -7.40
CA VAL A 37 2.97 6.75 -7.18
C VAL A 37 3.01 7.32 -5.75
N ASN A 38 1.90 7.85 -5.25
CA ASN A 38 1.85 8.39 -3.89
C ASN A 38 1.98 7.31 -2.83
N CYS A 39 1.33 6.16 -3.00
CA CYS A 39 1.48 5.03 -2.07
C CYS A 39 2.95 4.63 -1.94
N PHE A 40 3.66 4.46 -3.06
CA PHE A 40 5.09 4.17 -3.06
C PHE A 40 5.93 5.30 -2.46
N ARG A 41 5.78 6.52 -2.99
CA ARG A 41 6.59 7.70 -2.59
C ARG A 41 6.52 7.95 -1.09
N HIS A 42 5.36 7.67 -0.49
CA HIS A 42 5.16 7.86 0.92
C HIS A 42 5.62 6.69 1.76
N GLY A 43 5.70 5.45 1.27
CA GLY A 43 6.35 4.37 2.00
C GLY A 43 5.72 2.98 1.91
N GLY A 44 4.64 2.80 1.14
CA GLY A 44 4.01 1.48 0.94
C GLY A 44 4.74 0.59 -0.08
N PHE A 45 4.37 -0.68 -0.18
CA PHE A 45 5.05 -1.70 -0.99
C PHE A 45 6.43 -2.08 -0.42
N ARG A 46 6.55 -2.28 0.90
CA ARG A 46 7.79 -2.79 1.53
C ARG A 46 7.86 -4.32 1.56
N SER A 47 6.76 -4.98 1.25
CA SER A 47 6.64 -6.42 1.24
C SER A 47 5.66 -6.88 0.18
N VAL A 48 5.73 -8.17 -0.18
CA VAL A 48 4.74 -8.82 -1.04
C VAL A 48 3.34 -8.72 -0.42
N TYR A 49 3.24 -8.84 0.91
CA TYR A 49 1.97 -8.70 1.63
C TYR A 49 1.34 -7.32 1.44
N GLU A 50 2.10 -6.24 1.68
CA GLU A 50 1.61 -4.87 1.45
C GLU A 50 1.20 -4.64 -0.01
N PHE A 51 1.98 -5.18 -0.94
CA PHE A 51 1.67 -5.11 -2.36
C PHE A 51 0.35 -5.80 -2.69
N ASP A 52 0.14 -7.01 -2.20
CA ASP A 52 -1.09 -7.78 -2.41
C ASP A 52 -2.31 -7.09 -1.80
N CYS A 53 -2.20 -6.60 -0.55
CA CYS A 53 -3.25 -5.83 0.11
C CYS A 53 -3.63 -4.57 -0.69
N PHE A 54 -2.63 -3.81 -1.16
CA PHE A 54 -2.86 -2.64 -1.99
C PHE A 54 -3.56 -3.02 -3.30
N VAL A 55 -3.08 -4.06 -3.99
CA VAL A 55 -3.62 -4.50 -5.29
C VAL A 55 -5.09 -4.89 -5.17
N VAL A 56 -5.46 -5.68 -4.15
CA VAL A 56 -6.85 -6.07 -3.88
C VAL A 56 -7.73 -4.83 -3.69
N ARG A 57 -7.36 -3.94 -2.76
CA ARG A 57 -8.13 -2.71 -2.48
C ARG A 57 -8.21 -1.78 -3.68
N PHE A 58 -7.11 -1.65 -4.41
CA PHE A 58 -7.02 -0.81 -5.60
C PHE A 58 -7.95 -1.31 -6.71
N VAL A 59 -7.92 -2.61 -7.03
CA VAL A 59 -8.79 -3.22 -8.05
C VAL A 59 -10.26 -3.12 -7.62
N GLN A 60 -10.59 -3.48 -6.38
CA GLN A 60 -11.96 -3.35 -5.86
C GLN A 60 -12.50 -1.92 -6.01
N LYS A 61 -11.67 -0.91 -5.73
CA LYS A 61 -12.04 0.50 -5.87
C LYS A 61 -12.16 0.96 -7.32
N GLN A 62 -11.20 0.62 -8.18
CA GLN A 62 -11.14 1.12 -9.55
C GLN A 62 -12.13 0.40 -10.48
N GLU A 63 -12.24 -0.92 -10.35
CA GLU A 63 -13.07 -1.77 -11.22
C GLU A 63 -14.45 -2.06 -10.63
N LYS A 64 -14.69 -1.68 -9.36
CA LYS A 64 -15.94 -1.97 -8.61
C LYS A 64 -16.22 -3.48 -8.55
N GLU A 65 -15.17 -4.28 -8.52
CA GLU A 65 -15.23 -5.73 -8.45
C GLU A 65 -15.06 -6.20 -7.00
N THR A 66 -15.69 -7.33 -6.62
CA THR A 66 -15.40 -7.99 -5.35
C THR A 66 -14.35 -9.06 -5.57
N VAL A 67 -13.12 -8.79 -5.12
CA VAL A 67 -12.00 -9.73 -5.19
C VAL A 67 -11.99 -10.60 -3.93
N LYS A 68 -11.97 -11.93 -4.11
CA LYS A 68 -11.93 -12.90 -3.00
C LYS A 68 -10.54 -13.46 -2.72
N ASN A 69 -9.67 -13.48 -3.73
CA ASN A 69 -8.32 -14.03 -3.62
C ASN A 69 -7.34 -13.22 -4.48
N VAL A 70 -6.18 -12.89 -3.92
CA VAL A 70 -5.13 -12.15 -4.64
C VAL A 70 -4.50 -12.97 -5.76
N SER A 71 -4.54 -14.30 -5.71
CA SER A 71 -4.02 -15.16 -6.79
C SER A 71 -4.80 -15.02 -8.11
N GLU A 72 -5.99 -14.42 -8.09
CA GLU A 72 -6.75 -14.05 -9.30
C GLU A 72 -6.23 -12.74 -9.91
N LEU A 73 -5.48 -11.96 -9.14
CA LEU A 73 -4.97 -10.65 -9.51
C LEU A 73 -3.48 -10.65 -9.81
N THR A 74 -2.68 -11.53 -9.21
CA THR A 74 -1.22 -11.53 -9.35
C THR A 74 -0.70 -12.85 -9.92
N GLU A 75 0.29 -12.75 -10.79
CA GLU A 75 1.04 -13.86 -11.35
C GLU A 75 2.53 -13.71 -10.98
N ILE A 76 3.21 -14.83 -10.78
CA ILE A 76 4.65 -14.84 -10.47
C ILE A 76 5.43 -15.06 -11.76
N TRP A 77 6.35 -14.15 -12.07
CA TRP A 77 7.32 -14.32 -13.13
C TRP A 77 8.67 -14.69 -12.52
N SER A 78 9.22 -15.82 -12.94
CA SER A 78 10.59 -16.23 -12.61
C SER A 78 11.59 -15.25 -13.22
N GLY A 79 12.50 -14.75 -12.38
CA GLY A 79 13.40 -13.66 -12.73
C GLY A 79 14.59 -14.08 -13.58
N SER A 80 14.95 -13.22 -14.53
CA SER A 80 16.34 -12.93 -14.86
C SER A 80 16.73 -11.59 -14.22
N GLU A 81 18.03 -11.35 -14.05
CA GLU A 81 18.54 -10.10 -13.48
C GLU A 81 18.32 -8.88 -14.40
N GLU A 82 17.93 -9.09 -15.67
CA GLU A 82 17.81 -8.02 -16.65
C GLU A 82 16.37 -7.49 -16.81
N LEU A 83 16.17 -6.22 -16.46
CA LEU A 83 14.91 -5.51 -16.63
C LEU A 83 14.38 -5.56 -18.08
N THR A 84 15.30 -5.61 -19.06
CA THR A 84 15.00 -5.65 -20.49
C THR A 84 14.08 -6.81 -20.88
N GLU A 85 14.21 -7.96 -20.22
CA GLU A 85 13.37 -9.13 -20.53
C GLU A 85 11.92 -8.93 -20.05
N ILE A 86 11.74 -8.22 -18.94
CA ILE A 86 10.44 -7.87 -18.40
C ILE A 86 9.76 -6.85 -19.31
N LEU A 87 10.50 -5.83 -19.76
CA LEU A 87 10.00 -4.82 -20.69
C LEU A 87 9.48 -5.44 -21.99
N LYS A 88 10.12 -6.51 -22.49
CA LYS A 88 9.66 -7.25 -23.68
C LYS A 88 8.34 -7.99 -23.47
N LYS A 89 8.02 -8.39 -22.23
CA LYS A 89 6.75 -9.04 -21.87
C LYS A 89 5.61 -8.02 -21.70
N LEU A 90 5.93 -6.74 -21.49
CA LEU A 90 4.95 -5.68 -21.37
C LEU A 90 4.34 -5.30 -22.71
N ASN A 91 3.07 -4.89 -22.67
CA ASN A 91 2.36 -4.40 -23.84
C ASN A 91 2.69 -2.91 -24.08
N ALA A 92 2.93 -2.54 -25.34
CA ALA A 92 3.26 -1.17 -25.73
C ALA A 92 2.15 -0.13 -25.48
N GLU A 93 0.91 -0.56 -25.23
CA GLU A 93 -0.23 0.35 -24.98
C GLU A 93 -0.60 0.52 -23.49
N GLU A 94 0.25 0.06 -22.57
CA GLU A 94 -0.03 -0.01 -21.13
C GLU A 94 0.93 0.86 -20.31
N TYR A 95 0.45 1.41 -19.19
CA TYR A 95 1.36 1.90 -18.14
C TYR A 95 1.75 0.75 -17.22
N CYS A 96 3.01 0.73 -16.80
CA CYS A 96 3.50 -0.22 -15.80
C CYS A 96 4.26 0.51 -14.69
N TYR A 97 4.02 0.10 -13.46
CA TYR A 97 4.68 0.61 -12.26
C TYR A 97 5.50 -0.51 -11.62
N LEU A 98 6.81 -0.48 -11.80
CA LEU A 98 7.72 -1.48 -11.26
C LEU A 98 8.34 -0.97 -9.95
N VAL A 99 7.90 -1.52 -8.82
CA VAL A 99 8.54 -1.35 -7.51
C VAL A 99 9.74 -2.28 -7.43
N ASN A 100 10.91 -1.74 -7.14
CA ASN A 100 12.15 -2.48 -6.96
C ASN A 100 12.60 -2.38 -5.50
N GLU A 101 12.16 -3.32 -4.66
CA GLU A 101 12.74 -3.49 -3.31
C GLU A 101 14.00 -4.37 -3.36
N GLY A 102 14.17 -5.18 -4.40
CA GLY A 102 15.35 -6.02 -4.56
C GLY A 102 16.62 -5.32 -5.07
N GLY A 103 17.64 -6.15 -5.32
CA GLY A 103 18.98 -5.70 -5.72
C GLY A 103 19.01 -4.83 -6.98
N PRO A 104 20.15 -4.14 -7.24
CA PRO A 104 20.28 -3.24 -8.39
C PRO A 104 20.00 -3.95 -9.71
N LYS A 105 19.18 -3.33 -10.58
CA LYS A 105 18.83 -3.89 -11.88
C LYS A 105 19.38 -3.03 -13.01
N LEU A 106 20.03 -3.67 -13.99
CA LEU A 106 20.55 -2.99 -15.17
C LEU A 106 19.46 -2.80 -16.22
N TRP A 107 19.46 -1.62 -16.85
CA TRP A 107 18.62 -1.31 -17.99
C TRP A 107 19.28 -0.26 -18.90
N SER A 108 18.69 -0.02 -20.07
CA SER A 108 19.26 0.89 -21.08
C SER A 108 19.47 2.33 -20.58
N GLY A 109 18.72 2.77 -19.57
CA GLY A 109 18.84 4.08 -18.93
C GLY A 109 19.79 4.13 -17.73
N GLY A 110 20.44 3.01 -17.35
CA GLY A 110 21.40 2.93 -16.26
C GLY A 110 21.08 1.83 -15.26
N MET A 111 21.32 2.11 -13.97
CA MET A 111 21.06 1.16 -12.88
C MET A 111 19.85 1.62 -12.08
N LEU A 112 18.84 0.76 -11.98
CA LEU A 112 17.70 0.94 -11.09
C LEU A 112 18.13 0.45 -9.70
N HIS A 113 18.20 1.38 -8.74
CA HIS A 113 18.59 1.05 -7.37
C HIS A 113 17.45 0.38 -6.61
N PRO A 114 17.74 -0.37 -5.52
CA PRO A 114 16.72 -0.77 -4.56
C PRO A 114 15.99 0.46 -4.01
N ASP A 115 14.79 0.26 -3.48
CA ASP A 115 13.93 1.31 -2.92
C ASP A 115 13.48 2.36 -3.95
N THR A 116 13.28 1.94 -5.20
CA THR A 116 12.82 2.81 -6.29
C THR A 116 11.60 2.24 -7.01
N MET A 117 10.81 3.11 -7.63
CA MET A 117 9.76 2.74 -8.55
C MET A 117 10.09 3.25 -9.95
N LEU A 118 10.07 2.38 -10.95
CA LEU A 118 10.18 2.76 -12.35
C LEU A 118 8.79 2.82 -12.99
N ILE A 119 8.44 3.99 -13.52
CA ILE A 119 7.26 4.18 -14.37
C ILE A 119 7.65 3.86 -15.80
N ILE A 120 6.90 2.96 -16.42
CA ILE A 120 7.08 2.52 -17.82
C ILE A 120 5.81 2.90 -18.59
N CYS A 121 5.97 3.56 -19.73
CA CYS A 121 4.90 3.92 -20.63
C CYS A 121 5.05 3.09 -21.92
N GLY A 122 4.19 2.09 -22.07
CA GLY A 122 4.34 1.05 -23.08
C GLY A 122 5.50 0.13 -22.75
N GLN A 123 6.57 0.22 -23.54
CA GLN A 123 7.82 -0.52 -23.32
C GLN A 123 9.01 0.41 -23.03
N GLU A 124 8.75 1.72 -22.97
CA GLU A 124 9.78 2.72 -22.72
C GLU A 124 9.68 3.19 -21.26
N PRO A 125 10.80 3.13 -20.53
CA PRO A 125 10.85 3.71 -19.20
C PRO A 125 10.71 5.23 -19.27
N ALA A 126 9.84 5.78 -18.44
CA ALA A 126 9.47 7.18 -18.45
C ALA A 126 10.10 7.96 -17.29
N GLU A 127 10.04 7.44 -16.06
CA GLU A 127 10.48 8.17 -14.87
C GLU A 127 10.87 7.20 -13.75
N VAL A 128 11.93 7.53 -12.99
CA VAL A 128 12.29 6.85 -11.75
C VAL A 128 11.79 7.69 -10.58
N ILE A 129 10.98 7.08 -9.71
CA ILE A 129 10.47 7.68 -8.48
C ILE A 129 11.27 7.13 -7.31
N TYR A 130 11.65 8.04 -6.42
CA TYR A 130 12.27 7.73 -5.14
C TYR A 130 11.26 7.95 -4.01
N ARG A 131 11.39 7.18 -2.93
CA ARG A 131 10.66 7.45 -1.70
C ARG A 131 11.12 8.77 -1.09
N ARG A 132 10.25 9.39 -0.30
CA ARG A 132 10.65 10.54 0.51
C ARG A 132 11.59 10.09 1.63
N MET A 133 12.47 10.98 2.08
CA MET A 133 13.36 10.67 3.20
C MET A 133 12.62 10.42 4.52
N ASP A 134 11.45 11.04 4.68
CA ASP A 134 10.55 10.86 5.83
C ASP A 134 9.53 9.72 5.62
N ALA A 135 9.69 8.89 4.59
CA ALA A 135 8.74 7.82 4.29
C ALA A 135 8.62 6.76 5.40
N SER A 136 9.66 6.62 6.23
CA SER A 136 9.70 5.76 7.41
C SER A 136 9.13 6.41 8.67
N GLU A 137 8.85 7.71 8.64
CA GLU A 137 8.23 8.41 9.75
C GLU A 137 6.70 8.31 9.64
N PRO A 138 6.00 8.03 10.75
CA PRO A 138 4.55 8.07 10.78
C PRO A 138 4.06 9.45 10.38
N PRO A 139 3.09 9.55 9.46
CA PRO A 139 2.61 10.85 8.98
C PRO A 139 1.76 11.59 10.02
N VAL A 140 1.35 10.91 11.09
CA VAL A 140 0.68 11.49 12.26
C VAL A 140 1.46 11.05 13.49
N GLU A 141 1.84 12.00 14.34
CA GLU A 141 2.54 11.71 15.59
C GLU A 141 1.65 10.96 16.59
N GLU A 142 2.23 10.13 17.46
CA GLU A 142 1.50 9.33 18.46
C GLU A 142 0.51 10.17 19.27
N THR A 143 0.96 11.35 19.70
CA THR A 143 0.15 12.26 20.51
C THR A 143 -1.07 12.77 19.74
N GLU A 144 -0.90 13.11 18.46
CA GLU A 144 -2.00 13.59 17.61
C GLU A 144 -2.97 12.46 17.29
N PHE A 145 -2.46 11.29 16.93
CA PHE A 145 -3.26 10.09 16.66
C PHE A 145 -4.15 9.72 17.86
N VAL A 146 -3.55 9.62 19.05
CA VAL A 146 -4.26 9.30 20.29
C VAL A 146 -5.32 10.36 20.59
N ASN A 147 -4.99 11.64 20.44
CA ASN A 147 -5.93 12.73 20.70
C ASN A 147 -7.13 12.69 19.75
N ILE A 148 -6.93 12.35 18.47
CA ILE A 148 -8.01 12.18 17.50
C ILE A 148 -8.95 11.07 17.96
N LEU A 149 -8.43 9.88 18.26
CA LEU A 149 -9.25 8.73 18.66
C LEU A 149 -9.98 8.96 19.99
N GLU A 150 -9.32 9.54 20.98
CA GLU A 150 -9.97 9.88 22.26
C GLU A 150 -11.04 10.97 22.09
N THR A 151 -10.86 11.92 21.16
CA THR A 151 -11.91 12.89 20.83
C THR A 151 -13.11 12.20 20.20
N LEU A 152 -12.89 11.28 19.24
CA LEU A 152 -13.96 10.51 18.60
C LEU A 152 -14.71 9.62 19.61
N ARG A 153 -13.99 9.06 20.58
CA ARG A 153 -14.53 8.22 21.67
C ARG A 153 -15.44 9.01 22.61
N ASN A 154 -14.99 10.20 23.04
CA ASN A 154 -15.63 10.95 24.13
C ASN A 154 -16.69 11.95 23.64
N GLU A 155 -16.59 12.46 22.41
CA GLU A 155 -17.51 13.48 21.93
C GLU A 155 -18.79 12.85 21.35
N GLU A 156 -19.87 12.89 22.12
CA GLU A 156 -21.20 12.40 21.72
C GLU A 156 -21.84 13.23 20.60
N LYS A 157 -21.37 14.47 20.39
CA LYS A 157 -21.96 15.42 19.43
C LYS A 157 -21.48 15.22 17.99
N ILE A 158 -20.43 14.43 17.77
CA ILE A 158 -19.95 14.18 16.40
C ILE A 158 -20.88 13.16 15.75
N PRO A 159 -21.56 13.51 14.63
CA PRO A 159 -22.44 12.58 13.94
C PRO A 159 -21.67 11.35 13.46
N VAL A 160 -22.29 10.17 13.51
CA VAL A 160 -21.68 8.89 13.07
C VAL A 160 -21.03 8.99 11.68
N PRO A 161 -21.69 9.56 10.64
CA PRO A 161 -21.07 9.66 9.32
C PRO A 161 -19.80 10.53 9.28
N VAL A 162 -19.69 11.49 10.21
CA VAL A 162 -18.49 12.33 10.35
C VAL A 162 -17.38 11.54 11.06
N LYS A 163 -17.71 10.75 12.08
CA LYS A 163 -16.75 9.85 12.74
C LYS A 163 -16.16 8.87 11.72
N ASP A 164 -17.01 8.19 10.96
CA ASP A 164 -16.58 7.21 9.95
C ASP A 164 -15.70 7.87 8.86
N HIS A 165 -16.00 9.11 8.49
CA HIS A 165 -15.16 9.85 7.55
C HIS A 165 -13.78 10.20 8.12
N ILE A 166 -13.72 10.60 9.40
CA ILE A 166 -12.44 10.90 10.07
C ILE A 166 -11.62 9.61 10.22
N ILE A 167 -12.24 8.50 10.60
CA ILE A 167 -11.60 7.18 10.68
C ILE A 167 -10.99 6.82 9.32
N HIS A 168 -11.78 6.93 8.25
CA HIS A 168 -11.29 6.64 6.90
C HIS A 168 -10.09 7.52 6.50
N LEU A 169 -10.11 8.82 6.83
CA LEU A 169 -8.98 9.70 6.57
C LEU A 169 -7.75 9.34 7.40
N LEU A 170 -7.95 8.95 8.66
CA LEU A 170 -6.87 8.53 9.54
C LEU A 170 -6.24 7.21 9.04
N GLU A 171 -7.03 6.25 8.58
CA GLU A 171 -6.55 5.03 7.93
C GLU A 171 -5.73 5.33 6.67
N LEU A 172 -6.20 6.27 5.84
CA LEU A 172 -5.44 6.67 4.65
C LEU A 172 -4.11 7.34 5.03
N LEU A 173 -4.10 8.18 6.06
CA LEU A 173 -2.90 8.85 6.54
C LEU A 173 -1.92 7.83 7.12
N MET A 174 -2.38 7.05 8.10
CA MET A 174 -1.65 5.99 8.79
C MET A 174 -1.47 4.73 7.94
N ARG A 175 -1.80 4.78 6.64
CA ARG A 175 -1.66 3.71 5.64
C ARG A 175 -2.17 2.34 6.06
N ASP A 176 -3.06 2.31 7.04
CA ASP A 176 -3.66 1.14 7.64
C ASP A 176 -4.29 0.24 6.56
N GLN A 177 -3.49 -0.75 6.10
CA GLN A 177 -3.88 -1.68 5.06
C GLN A 177 -4.62 -2.91 5.59
N GLY A 178 -4.59 -3.18 6.89
CA GLY A 178 -5.35 -4.27 7.50
C GLY A 178 -6.73 -3.84 8.01
N GLY A 179 -6.96 -2.53 8.18
CA GLY A 179 -8.18 -1.98 8.78
C GLY A 179 -8.17 -2.04 10.31
N GLU A 180 -6.98 -2.05 10.93
CA GLU A 180 -6.77 -2.13 12.38
C GLU A 180 -7.47 -0.98 13.12
N ILE A 181 -7.47 0.23 12.57
CA ILE A 181 -8.13 1.41 13.15
C ILE A 181 -9.65 1.21 13.16
N SER A 182 -10.25 0.84 12.02
CA SER A 182 -11.69 0.54 11.97
C SER A 182 -12.07 -0.58 12.94
N TYR A 183 -11.30 -1.67 12.98
CA TYR A 183 -11.54 -2.78 13.90
C TYR A 183 -11.47 -2.33 15.36
N TYR A 184 -10.44 -1.56 15.71
CA TYR A 184 -10.29 -0.99 17.04
C TYR A 184 -11.47 -0.09 17.45
N VAL A 185 -11.96 0.74 16.52
CA VAL A 185 -13.05 1.68 16.81
C VAL A 185 -14.41 0.97 16.88
N HIS A 186 -14.73 0.15 15.89
CA HIS A 186 -16.08 -0.37 15.71
C HIS A 186 -16.31 -1.70 16.43
N ASP A 187 -15.34 -2.62 16.40
CA ASP A 187 -15.49 -3.96 16.98
C ASP A 187 -15.00 -3.99 18.43
N LEU A 188 -13.88 -3.32 18.73
CA LEU A 188 -13.31 -3.30 20.07
C LEU A 188 -13.87 -2.18 20.98
N ASP A 189 -14.76 -1.32 20.48
CA ASP A 189 -15.26 -0.11 21.17
C ASP A 189 -14.11 0.68 21.81
N PHE A 190 -13.17 1.12 20.99
CA PHE A 190 -11.95 1.82 21.41
C PHE A 190 -11.13 1.02 22.44
N GLY A 191 -11.04 -0.30 22.24
CA GLY A 191 -10.26 -1.22 23.08
C GLY A 191 -10.97 -1.69 24.36
N ARG A 192 -12.21 -1.24 24.64
CA ARG A 192 -12.96 -1.70 25.82
C ARG A 192 -13.30 -3.19 25.78
N ASN A 193 -13.51 -3.73 24.59
CA ASN A 193 -13.81 -5.15 24.37
C ASN A 193 -12.56 -5.98 24.08
N TYR A 194 -11.36 -5.40 24.20
CA TYR A 194 -10.12 -6.14 23.95
C TYR A 194 -9.82 -7.14 25.06
N GLU A 195 -9.38 -8.35 24.67
CA GLU A 195 -8.86 -9.37 25.57
C GLU A 195 -7.41 -9.73 25.21
N PRO A 196 -6.50 -9.90 26.18
CA PRO A 196 -5.12 -10.23 25.90
C PRO A 196 -4.95 -11.53 25.10
N GLY A 197 -4.33 -11.44 23.93
CA GLY A 197 -4.12 -12.57 23.02
C GLY A 197 -5.32 -12.89 22.12
N LEU A 198 -6.29 -11.98 22.02
CA LEU A 198 -7.39 -12.05 21.05
C LEU A 198 -6.88 -12.07 19.60
N LEU A 199 -5.78 -11.36 19.32
CA LEU A 199 -5.14 -11.27 18.03
C LEU A 199 -3.67 -11.65 18.11
N SER A 200 -3.19 -12.32 17.06
CA SER A 200 -1.77 -12.63 16.88
C SER A 200 -1.45 -12.75 15.40
N ASP A 201 -0.25 -12.31 15.02
CA ASP A 201 0.31 -12.46 13.69
C ASP A 201 1.65 -13.23 13.74
N GLU A 202 2.39 -13.20 12.64
CA GLU A 202 3.71 -13.81 12.54
C GLU A 202 4.76 -13.15 13.44
N MET A 203 4.52 -11.92 13.92
CA MET A 203 5.40 -11.15 14.79
C MET A 203 5.07 -11.34 16.29
N GLY A 204 3.87 -11.79 16.62
CA GLY A 204 3.50 -12.18 17.98
C GLY A 204 2.07 -11.84 18.34
N LYS A 205 1.85 -11.45 19.60
CA LYS A 205 0.53 -11.02 20.08
C LYS A 205 0.36 -9.53 19.79
N ILE A 206 -0.76 -9.17 19.16
CA ILE A 206 -1.10 -7.78 18.83
C ILE A 206 -1.85 -7.17 20.01
N ASP A 207 -1.38 -6.03 20.53
CA ASP A 207 -2.05 -5.32 21.61
C ASP A 207 -2.91 -4.16 21.09
N LEU A 208 -4.23 -4.32 21.13
CA LEU A 208 -5.20 -3.28 20.79
C LEU A 208 -5.99 -2.80 22.01
N SER A 209 -5.40 -2.88 23.21
CA SER A 209 -6.07 -2.48 24.47
C SER A 209 -6.34 -0.98 24.60
N CYS A 210 -5.56 -0.12 23.93
CA CYS A 210 -5.75 1.32 23.94
C CYS A 210 -5.19 1.98 22.66
N SER A 211 -5.49 3.27 22.47
CA SER A 211 -5.08 4.01 21.26
C SER A 211 -3.55 4.10 21.11
N GLN A 212 -2.80 4.15 22.22
CA GLN A 212 -1.34 4.10 22.19
C GLN A 212 -0.82 2.75 21.70
N SER A 213 -1.41 1.65 22.16
CA SER A 213 -1.01 0.31 21.70
C SER A 213 -1.34 0.13 20.22
N LEU A 214 -2.54 0.53 19.77
CA LEU A 214 -2.89 0.55 18.34
C LEU A 214 -1.87 1.34 17.52
N TYR A 215 -1.50 2.55 17.94
CA TYR A 215 -0.51 3.35 17.20
C TYR A 215 0.83 2.62 17.06
N ARG A 216 1.28 1.95 18.13
CA ARG A 216 2.54 1.19 18.09
C ARG A 216 2.48 -0.02 17.17
N GLU A 217 1.34 -0.72 17.14
CA GLU A 217 1.12 -1.82 16.20
C GLU A 217 1.18 -1.34 14.74
N LEU A 218 0.48 -0.25 14.43
CA LEU A 218 0.54 0.40 13.11
C LEU A 218 1.99 0.78 12.76
N VAL A 219 2.71 1.47 13.65
CA VAL A 219 4.10 1.85 13.37
C VAL A 219 5.04 0.64 13.21
N GLN A 220 4.87 -0.42 14.01
CA GLN A 220 5.70 -1.63 13.94
C GLN A 220 5.50 -2.40 12.64
N THR A 221 4.26 -2.47 12.16
CA THR A 221 3.90 -3.09 10.88
C THR A 221 4.18 -2.18 9.68
N ARG A 222 4.86 -1.03 9.92
CA ARG A 222 5.21 -0.01 8.91
C ARG A 222 3.99 0.61 8.24
N PHE A 223 2.99 0.87 9.10
CA PHE A 223 1.76 1.68 9.00
C PHE A 223 0.48 0.88 8.83
#